data_AF-A0A318Z3H2-F1
#
_entry.id   AF-A0A318Z3H2-F1
#
_cell.length_a   1.000
_cell.length_b   1.000
_cell.length_c   1.000
_cell.angle_alpha   90.00
_cell.angle_beta   90.00
_cell.angle_gamma   90.00
#
_symmetry.space_group_name_H-M   'P 1'
#
loop_
_entity.id
_entity.type
_entity.pdbx_description
1 polymer ?
#
loop_
_entity_poly.entity_id
_entity_poly.type
_entity_poly.pdbx_seq_one_letter_code
_entity_poly.pdbx_strand_id
1 'polypeptide(L)'
;MPAYRGEGSPTMQMTDWGERITRSSTECKVTTHITETADRVIDTSLNRRRALFETTRRVLASAVNEGLASATIVRSIHPNLVLCLHDPAGIVETWIKCGLRNSAYVENNDGRVTGFLRADDLLPPVLTQAVEGEVSEDLDPGAICRIICIWQPENFPSAAVDTLVKEVRNSADNQEKWLEIASTQPTLHLKSPLCDWEQSVVLGHPTHPVSCPTTFLDPNCLSVSAVKLHRACLAQPPLKPMTPDEISELLEPELSFLSLPRSEMKTFGPYTSLLKPLLEQLGISSPESPDRVVPPCFTRQLPSILPLFPDARHIGAVRRCCRAQISMRTISFLPDVGSPLHLKLSLNCQITSGPRTITPWTAALSPALSTALRALLPSPDLFGRSRCQGSA
;
A
#
# COMPACT_ATOMS: atom_id res chain seq x y z
N MET A 1 19.05 64.44 19.51
CA MET A 1 18.89 63.89 20.88
C MET A 1 17.55 64.36 21.42
N PRO A 2 16.68 63.49 21.95
CA PRO A 2 16.76 62.03 22.06
C PRO A 2 15.55 61.33 21.39
N ALA A 3 15.45 60.02 21.23
CA ALA A 3 16.43 58.93 21.16
C ALA A 3 15.68 57.67 20.70
N TYR A 4 16.40 56.85 19.94
CA TYR A 4 16.19 55.42 19.69
C TYR A 4 16.15 54.59 20.98
N ARG A 5 15.35 53.50 21.01
CA ARG A 5 15.48 52.20 21.71
C ARG A 5 14.10 51.51 21.65
N GLY A 6 13.90 50.22 21.39
CA GLY A 6 14.70 49.01 21.16
C GLY A 6 13.67 47.85 21.19
N GLU A 7 13.59 47.04 20.14
CA GLU A 7 14.00 45.62 20.10
C GLU A 7 13.16 44.64 20.93
N GLY A 8 12.73 43.56 20.26
CA GLY A 8 12.12 42.38 20.83
C GLY A 8 11.57 41.42 19.77
N SER A 9 12.36 41.09 18.73
CA SER A 9 12.03 40.05 17.76
C SER A 9 12.70 38.74 18.22
N PRO A 10 11.98 37.61 18.40
CA PRO A 10 12.63 36.37 18.82
C PRO A 10 13.32 35.74 17.61
N THR A 11 14.65 35.85 17.62
CA THR A 11 15.52 35.17 16.66
C THR A 11 15.51 33.67 17.00
N MET A 12 14.86 32.86 16.18
CA MET A 12 14.79 31.40 16.31
C MET A 12 16.16 30.79 15.99
N GLN A 13 16.78 30.12 16.96
CA GLN A 13 18.17 29.63 16.85
C GLN A 13 18.30 28.45 15.85
N MET A 14 19.18 28.62 14.86
CA MET A 14 19.55 27.70 13.79
C MET A 14 20.48 26.54 14.22
N THR A 15 20.77 26.37 15.50
CA THR A 15 21.91 25.59 16.00
C THR A 15 21.70 24.07 16.07
N ASP A 16 20.47 23.56 16.13
CA ASP A 16 20.19 22.13 16.37
C ASP A 16 20.39 21.22 15.13
N TRP A 17 20.47 21.79 13.92
CA TRP A 17 20.60 21.01 12.67
C TRP A 17 22.02 20.49 12.40
N GLY A 18 23.07 21.23 12.81
CA GLY A 18 24.46 20.90 12.50
C GLY A 18 25.03 19.75 13.36
N GLU A 19 24.58 19.65 14.62
CA GLU A 19 25.10 18.66 15.57
C GLU A 19 24.52 17.25 15.37
N ARG A 20 23.32 17.10 14.78
CA ARG A 20 22.72 15.78 14.54
C ARG A 20 23.16 15.12 13.22
N ILE A 21 23.47 15.92 12.18
CA ILE A 21 23.98 15.38 10.89
C ILE A 21 25.41 14.86 11.02
N THR A 22 26.21 15.46 11.90
CA THR A 22 27.61 15.04 12.13
C THR A 22 27.72 13.66 12.79
N ARG A 23 26.68 13.19 13.50
CA ARG A 23 26.64 11.82 14.07
C ARG A 23 26.24 10.72 13.07
N SER A 24 25.64 11.05 11.92
CA SER A 24 25.16 10.04 10.96
C SER A 24 26.04 9.86 9.72
N SER A 25 27.06 10.71 9.50
CA SER A 25 27.82 10.75 8.23
C SER A 25 29.25 10.19 8.27
N THR A 26 29.73 9.62 9.37
CA THR A 26 31.03 8.92 9.37
C THR A 26 30.90 7.51 8.78
N GLU A 27 31.55 7.34 7.63
CA GLU A 27 31.85 6.11 6.88
C GLU A 27 31.69 4.79 7.65
N CYS A 28 30.72 3.97 7.24
CA CYS A 28 30.68 2.55 7.58
C CYS A 28 31.74 1.81 6.74
N LYS A 29 33.01 1.89 7.14
CA LYS A 29 34.03 0.92 6.77
C LYS A 29 33.93 -0.27 7.73
N VAL A 30 33.62 -1.42 7.15
CA VAL A 30 33.64 -2.72 7.83
C VAL A 30 35.07 -3.01 8.29
N THR A 31 35.31 -3.08 9.60
CA THR A 31 36.24 -4.05 10.20
C THR A 31 35.87 -4.30 11.66
N THR A 32 35.73 -5.58 12.00
CA THR A 32 35.49 -6.18 13.32
C THR A 32 36.47 -5.71 14.40
N HIS A 33 35.98 -5.39 15.60
CA HIS A 33 36.44 -5.99 16.87
C HIS A 33 35.42 -5.72 17.99
N ILE A 34 35.12 -6.80 18.72
CA ILE A 34 34.21 -6.91 19.85
C ILE A 34 34.80 -6.18 21.07
N THR A 35 34.01 -5.32 21.73
CA THR A 35 33.93 -5.26 23.21
C THR A 35 32.65 -4.54 23.66
N GLU A 36 32.00 -5.14 24.66
CA GLU A 36 30.74 -4.79 25.33
C GLU A 36 30.87 -3.40 26.04
N THR A 37 29.86 -2.53 26.07
CA THR A 37 28.71 -2.61 26.99
C THR A 37 27.77 -1.38 26.78
N ALA A 38 26.46 -1.67 26.76
CA ALA A 38 25.31 -0.84 27.16
C ALA A 38 25.18 0.63 26.71
N ASP A 39 24.36 0.86 25.68
CA ASP A 39 23.21 1.76 25.79
C ASP A 39 22.10 1.36 24.81
N ARG A 40 20.86 1.29 25.30
CA ARG A 40 19.69 0.79 24.56
C ARG A 40 19.22 1.79 23.50
N VAL A 41 19.89 1.81 22.36
CA VAL A 41 19.26 2.22 21.09
C VAL A 41 18.66 0.96 20.50
N ILE A 42 17.34 0.91 20.37
CA ILE A 42 16.66 -0.17 19.63
C ILE A 42 17.17 -0.08 18.19
N ASP A 43 18.09 -0.97 17.82
CA ASP A 43 18.62 -1.12 16.47
C ASP A 43 17.46 -1.50 15.55
N THR A 44 16.78 -0.47 15.06
CA THR A 44 15.61 -0.60 14.23
C THR A 44 16.11 -0.95 12.84
N SER A 45 15.72 -2.13 12.33
CA SER A 45 16.22 -2.67 11.07
C SER A 45 16.23 -1.62 9.96
N LEU A 46 17.22 -1.66 9.06
CA LEU A 46 17.27 -0.73 7.92
C LEU A 46 15.96 -0.76 7.11
N ASN A 47 15.36 -1.95 6.96
CA ASN A 47 14.07 -2.12 6.29
C ASN A 47 12.93 -1.43 7.04
N ARG A 48 12.89 -1.53 8.38
CA ARG A 48 11.91 -0.82 9.20
C ARG A 48 11.98 0.68 9.00
N ARG A 49 13.18 1.27 9.12
CA ARG A 49 13.37 2.72 8.94
C ARG A 49 12.96 3.17 7.54
N ARG A 50 13.32 2.40 6.51
CA ARG A 50 12.91 2.65 5.11
C ARG A 50 11.40 2.58 4.94
N ALA A 51 10.73 1.59 5.54
CA ALA A 51 9.29 1.40 5.43
C ALA A 51 8.48 2.48 6.16
N LEU A 52 8.94 2.86 7.36
CA LEU A 52 8.40 3.98 8.12
C LEU A 52 8.51 5.27 7.29
N PHE A 53 9.72 5.58 6.80
CA PHE A 53 9.92 6.79 6.00
C PHE A 53 9.16 6.76 4.67
N GLU A 54 9.07 5.61 4.00
CA GLU A 54 8.28 5.44 2.77
C GLU A 54 6.82 5.85 2.95
N THR A 55 6.24 5.46 4.09
CA THR A 55 4.87 5.81 4.44
C THR A 55 4.77 7.27 4.85
N THR A 56 5.67 7.72 5.74
CA THR A 56 5.69 9.08 6.27
C THR A 56 5.86 10.14 5.18
N ARG A 57 6.79 9.96 4.24
CA ARG A 57 6.96 10.90 3.12
C ARG A 57 5.72 11.02 2.24
N ARG A 58 4.93 9.95 2.11
CA ARG A 58 3.64 9.99 1.42
C ARG A 58 2.59 10.73 2.25
N VAL A 59 2.54 10.53 3.56
CA VAL A 59 1.67 11.31 4.47
C VAL A 59 1.95 12.81 4.31
N LEU A 60 3.22 13.21 4.41
CA LEU A 60 3.65 14.61 4.32
C LEU A 60 3.30 15.23 2.96
N ALA A 61 3.65 14.55 1.87
CA ALA A 61 3.33 15.04 0.52
C ALA A 61 1.82 15.18 0.31
N SER A 62 1.04 14.20 0.78
CA SER A 62 -0.42 14.22 0.64
C SER A 62 -1.06 15.35 1.44
N ALA A 63 -0.59 15.58 2.67
CA ALA A 63 -1.10 16.65 3.51
C ALA A 63 -0.92 18.03 2.87
N VAL A 64 0.22 18.27 2.20
CA VAL A 64 0.44 19.51 1.44
C VAL A 64 -0.44 19.55 0.18
N ASN A 65 -0.44 18.48 -0.61
CA ASN A 65 -1.16 18.43 -1.88
C ASN A 65 -2.68 18.52 -1.74
N GLU A 66 -3.23 18.04 -0.62
CA GLU A 66 -4.67 18.06 -0.32
C GLU A 66 -5.07 19.29 0.53
N GLY A 67 -4.13 20.18 0.85
CA GLY A 67 -4.40 21.42 1.60
C GLY A 67 -4.66 21.23 3.09
N LEU A 68 -4.32 20.06 3.64
CA LEU A 68 -4.40 19.77 5.09
C LEU A 68 -3.26 20.46 5.85
N ALA A 69 -2.16 20.75 5.16
CA ALA A 69 -0.98 21.42 5.69
C ALA A 69 -0.57 22.56 4.76
N SER A 70 -0.12 23.68 5.34
CA SER A 70 0.65 24.66 4.59
C SER A 70 2.14 24.31 4.67
N ALA A 71 2.89 24.58 3.61
CA ALA A 71 4.32 24.29 3.57
C ALA A 71 5.14 25.46 3.04
N THR A 72 6.34 25.60 3.61
CA THR A 72 7.35 26.58 3.21
C THR A 72 8.70 25.89 3.00
N ILE A 73 9.49 26.40 2.05
CA ILE A 73 10.84 25.92 1.74
C ILE A 73 11.83 26.93 2.30
N VAL A 74 12.67 26.47 3.21
CA VAL A 74 13.71 27.27 3.85
C VAL A 74 15.08 26.74 3.42
N ARG A 75 16.01 27.64 3.12
CA ARG A 75 17.41 27.28 2.87
C ARG A 75 18.08 26.93 4.20
N SER A 76 18.68 25.74 4.28
CA SER A 76 19.53 25.39 5.42
C SER A 76 20.98 25.77 5.16
N ILE A 77 21.80 25.74 6.21
CA ILE A 77 23.27 25.95 6.13
C ILE A 77 23.93 24.79 5.34
N HIS A 78 23.27 23.64 5.29
CA HIS A 78 23.69 22.47 4.51
C HIS A 78 23.15 22.55 3.08
N PRO A 79 23.72 21.79 2.13
CA PRO A 79 23.30 21.87 0.74
C PRO A 79 21.81 21.54 0.53
N ASN A 80 21.13 20.92 1.50
CA ASN A 80 19.74 20.50 1.37
C ASN A 80 18.76 21.64 1.66
N LEU A 81 17.72 21.71 0.85
CA LEU A 81 16.51 22.48 1.14
C LEU A 81 15.76 21.82 2.29
N VAL A 82 15.08 22.61 3.12
CA VAL A 82 14.23 22.12 4.21
C VAL A 82 12.79 22.51 3.92
N LEU A 83 11.91 21.52 3.93
CA LEU A 83 10.47 21.72 3.86
C LEU A 83 9.92 21.81 5.29
N CYS A 84 9.19 22.88 5.60
CA CYS A 84 8.52 23.09 6.87
C CYS A 84 7.01 23.10 6.65
N LEU A 85 6.31 22.13 7.25
CA LEU A 85 4.85 22.03 7.27
C LEU A 85 4.32 22.60 8.58
N HIS A 86 3.18 23.27 8.50
CA HIS A 86 2.50 23.86 9.65
C HIS A 86 0.98 23.92 9.42
N ASP A 87 0.26 24.23 10.51
CA ASP A 87 -1.17 24.52 10.49
C ASP A 87 -1.49 25.58 9.40
N PRO A 88 -2.38 25.28 8.43
CA PRO A 88 -2.83 26.26 7.45
C PRO A 88 -3.46 27.52 8.04
N ALA A 89 -4.10 27.41 9.21
CA ALA A 89 -4.72 28.53 9.91
C ALA A 89 -3.72 29.32 10.79
N GLY A 90 -2.55 28.73 11.09
CA GLY A 90 -1.55 29.32 11.96
C GLY A 90 -1.99 29.48 13.42
N ILE A 91 -2.98 28.69 13.86
CA ILE A 91 -3.53 28.73 15.22
C ILE A 91 -2.72 27.83 16.15
N VAL A 92 -2.29 26.67 15.65
CA VAL A 92 -1.54 25.68 16.42
C VAL A 92 -0.04 25.87 16.20
N GLU A 93 0.73 26.05 17.29
CA GLU A 93 2.19 26.19 17.28
C GLU A 93 2.93 24.84 17.13
N THR A 94 2.48 23.99 16.21
CA THR A 94 3.15 22.72 15.89
C THR A 94 3.62 22.73 14.45
N TRP A 95 4.78 22.12 14.20
CA TRP A 95 5.36 22.02 12.87
C TRP A 95 6.05 20.69 12.64
N ILE A 96 6.19 20.37 11.35
CA ILE A 96 6.95 19.21 10.88
C ILE A 96 7.99 19.70 9.86
N LYS A 97 9.25 19.30 10.01
CA LYS A 97 10.33 19.61 9.06
C LYS A 97 10.91 18.34 8.47
N CYS A 98 11.23 18.37 7.19
CA CYS A 98 11.98 17.31 6.54
C CYS A 98 12.91 17.88 5.45
N GLY A 99 13.90 17.10 5.04
CA GLY A 99 14.76 17.49 3.94
C GLY A 99 14.00 17.44 2.61
N LEU A 100 14.41 18.28 1.67
CA LEU A 100 13.95 18.29 0.29
C LEU A 100 15.18 18.18 -0.62
N ARG A 101 15.12 17.27 -1.59
CA ARG A 101 16.21 17.05 -2.55
C ARG A 101 16.48 18.32 -3.34
N ASN A 102 17.75 18.66 -3.57
CA ASN A 102 18.12 19.88 -4.29
C ASN A 102 17.65 19.92 -5.74
N SER A 103 17.48 18.75 -6.36
CA SER A 103 16.94 18.61 -7.71
C SER A 103 15.41 18.57 -7.74
N ALA A 104 14.74 18.68 -6.59
CA ALA A 104 13.29 18.66 -6.53
C ALA A 104 12.72 19.90 -7.22
N TYR A 105 11.72 19.68 -8.05
CA TYR A 105 10.93 20.77 -8.62
C TYR A 105 9.68 20.95 -7.77
N VAL A 106 9.57 22.10 -7.10
CA VAL A 106 8.40 22.48 -6.31
C VAL A 106 8.04 23.91 -6.64
N GLU A 107 6.86 24.11 -7.23
CA GLU A 107 6.32 25.45 -7.46
C GLU A 107 6.11 26.14 -6.12
N ASN A 108 6.68 27.33 -5.97
CA ASN A 108 6.58 28.12 -4.77
C ASN A 108 6.42 29.61 -5.10
N ASN A 109 5.80 30.34 -4.17
CA ASN A 109 5.69 31.79 -4.18
C ASN A 109 6.29 32.32 -2.87
N ASP A 110 7.40 33.06 -2.96
CA ASP A 110 8.17 33.55 -1.81
C ASP A 110 8.51 32.43 -0.79
N GLY A 111 8.87 31.25 -1.31
CA GLY A 111 9.19 30.07 -0.49
C GLY A 111 7.98 29.28 -0.01
N ARG A 112 6.76 29.80 -0.08
CA ARG A 112 5.53 29.03 0.20
C ARG A 112 5.24 28.07 -0.95
N VAL A 113 5.05 26.79 -0.65
CA VAL A 113 4.69 25.77 -1.65
C VAL A 113 3.27 26.04 -2.17
N THR A 114 3.13 26.15 -3.50
CA THR A 114 1.85 26.40 -4.17
C THR A 114 1.46 25.29 -5.14
N GLY A 115 2.41 24.48 -5.59
CA GLY A 115 2.16 23.37 -6.51
C GLY A 115 2.28 22.00 -5.86
N PHE A 116 2.36 20.99 -6.72
CA PHE A 116 2.37 19.58 -6.32
C PHE A 116 3.73 19.16 -5.74
N LEU A 117 3.71 18.59 -4.54
CA LEU A 117 4.87 18.04 -3.84
C LEU A 117 4.97 16.52 -4.09
N ARG A 118 6.13 16.06 -4.57
CA ARG A 118 6.41 14.64 -4.79
C ARG A 118 7.00 14.01 -3.53
N ALA A 119 6.42 12.90 -3.08
CA ALA A 119 6.92 12.15 -1.93
C ALA A 119 8.38 11.65 -2.13
N ASP A 120 8.79 11.37 -3.38
CA ASP A 120 10.14 10.91 -3.71
C ASP A 120 11.25 11.96 -3.54
N ASP A 121 10.87 13.23 -3.46
CA ASP A 121 11.79 14.34 -3.28
C ASP A 121 12.06 14.66 -1.81
N LEU A 122 11.27 14.09 -0.89
CA LEU A 122 11.45 14.26 0.55
C LEU A 122 12.56 13.35 1.09
N LEU A 123 13.30 13.87 2.07
CA LEU A 123 14.46 13.23 2.69
C LEU A 123 14.35 13.23 4.22
N PRO A 124 14.87 12.20 4.91
CA PRO A 124 15.04 12.23 6.36
C PRO A 124 16.17 13.19 6.78
N PRO A 125 16.27 13.57 8.06
CA PRO A 125 15.35 13.23 9.15
C PRO A 125 14.01 13.97 9.04
N VAL A 126 12.98 13.44 9.69
CA VAL A 126 11.70 14.13 9.89
C VAL A 126 11.66 14.60 11.34
N LEU A 127 11.64 15.92 11.52
CA LEU A 127 11.62 16.56 12.83
C LEU A 127 10.21 17.07 13.12
N THR A 128 9.77 16.92 14.36
CA THR A 128 8.48 17.42 14.82
C THR A 128 8.65 18.28 16.07
N GLN A 129 7.80 19.29 16.19
CA GLN A 129 7.56 19.99 17.43
C GLN A 129 6.06 19.88 17.73
N ALA A 130 5.69 18.94 18.60
CA ALA A 130 4.31 18.69 19.01
C ALA A 130 3.98 19.33 20.38
N VAL A 131 5.00 19.57 21.20
CA VAL A 131 4.92 20.20 22.53
C VAL A 131 5.89 21.38 22.56
N GLU A 132 5.51 22.46 23.23
CA GLU A 132 6.26 23.72 23.29
C GLU A 132 7.72 23.46 23.70
N GLY A 133 8.66 23.75 22.79
CA GLY A 133 10.10 23.65 23.03
C GLY A 133 10.78 22.30 22.74
N GLU A 134 10.04 21.19 22.66
CA GLU A 134 10.67 19.86 22.42
C GLU A 134 10.67 19.49 20.94
N VAL A 135 11.88 19.33 20.38
CA VAL A 135 12.10 18.85 19.01
C VAL A 135 12.51 17.39 19.03
N SER A 136 11.66 16.53 18.45
CA SER A 136 11.92 15.10 18.29
C SER A 136 12.11 14.73 16.83
N GLU A 137 12.90 13.69 16.57
CA GLU A 137 12.92 13.02 15.27
C GLU A 137 11.87 11.90 15.31
N ASP A 138 10.92 11.92 14.37
CA ASP A 138 9.84 10.94 14.33
C ASP A 138 9.59 10.47 12.89
N LEU A 139 9.69 9.16 12.68
CA LEU A 139 9.40 8.49 11.41
C LEU A 139 8.10 7.70 11.45
N ASP A 140 7.43 7.59 12.61
CA ASP A 140 6.17 6.87 12.72
C ASP A 140 5.07 7.62 11.96
N PRO A 141 4.53 7.05 10.87
CA PRO A 141 3.50 7.74 10.09
C PRO A 141 2.23 7.99 10.92
N GLY A 142 1.99 7.18 11.96
CA GLY A 142 0.88 7.39 12.90
C GLY A 142 1.04 8.66 13.72
N ALA A 143 2.20 8.90 14.31
CA ALA A 143 2.51 10.10 15.08
C ALA A 143 2.46 11.36 14.19
N ILE A 144 3.09 11.32 13.03
CA ILE A 144 3.03 12.40 12.03
C ILE A 144 1.59 12.70 11.62
N CYS A 145 0.80 11.67 11.36
CA CYS A 145 -0.60 11.83 11.01
C CYS A 145 -1.43 12.48 12.13
N ARG A 146 -1.17 12.13 13.40
CA ARG A 146 -1.86 12.76 14.54
C ARG A 146 -1.59 14.27 14.61
N ILE A 147 -0.34 14.69 14.40
CA ILE A 147 0.02 16.12 14.38
C ILE A 147 -0.78 16.85 13.29
N ILE A 148 -0.82 16.30 12.07
CA ILE A 148 -1.55 16.90 10.95
C ILE A 148 -3.05 17.00 11.25
N CYS A 149 -3.65 15.96 11.84
CA CYS A 149 -5.08 15.97 12.19
C CYS A 149 -5.43 17.03 13.26
N ILE A 150 -4.50 17.38 14.14
CA ILE A 150 -4.70 18.42 15.17
C ILE A 150 -4.85 19.81 14.54
N TRP A 151 -4.30 20.06 13.35
CA TRP A 151 -4.47 21.34 12.65
C TRP A 151 -5.90 21.57 12.15
N GLN A 152 -6.72 20.52 12.04
CA GLN A 152 -8.10 20.61 11.58
C GLN A 152 -9.04 19.72 12.41
N PRO A 153 -9.22 20.01 13.71
CA PRO A 153 -9.92 19.13 14.64
C PRO A 153 -11.41 18.95 14.29
N GLU A 154 -12.03 19.95 13.65
CA GLU A 154 -13.42 19.88 13.19
C GLU A 154 -13.62 18.84 12.08
N ASN A 155 -12.59 18.62 11.23
CA ASN A 155 -12.62 17.67 10.14
C ASN A 155 -12.25 16.25 10.58
N PHE A 156 -11.60 16.10 11.74
CA PHE A 156 -11.02 14.85 12.20
C PHE A 156 -11.43 14.49 13.63
N PRO A 157 -12.63 13.93 13.83
CA PRO A 157 -13.04 13.37 15.12
C PRO A 157 -12.05 12.30 15.61
N SER A 158 -11.85 12.20 16.93
CA SER A 158 -10.86 11.31 17.55
C SER A 158 -10.92 9.85 17.05
N ALA A 159 -12.13 9.27 16.93
CA ALA A 159 -12.30 7.91 16.43
C ALA A 159 -11.84 7.70 14.97
N ALA A 160 -12.03 8.73 14.13
CA ALA A 160 -11.55 8.72 12.75
C ALA A 160 -10.02 8.81 12.67
N VAL A 161 -9.42 9.65 13.52
CA VAL A 161 -7.96 9.74 13.66
C VAL A 161 -7.36 8.40 14.08
N ASP A 162 -7.95 7.72 15.07
CA ASP A 162 -7.46 6.42 15.51
C ASP A 162 -7.55 5.34 14.43
N THR A 163 -8.55 5.41 13.56
CA THR A 163 -8.68 4.52 12.41
C THR A 163 -7.58 4.80 11.41
N LEU A 164 -7.44 6.06 10.99
CA LEU A 164 -6.40 6.51 10.06
C LEU A 164 -4.98 6.16 10.56
N VAL A 165 -4.70 6.36 11.85
CA VAL A 165 -3.42 5.99 12.48
C VAL A 165 -3.15 4.49 12.38
N LYS A 166 -4.17 3.65 12.59
CA LYS A 166 -4.04 2.20 12.41
C LYS A 166 -3.78 1.85 10.95
N GLU A 167 -4.46 2.49 10.01
CA GLU A 167 -4.28 2.23 8.58
C GLU A 167 -2.87 2.62 8.09
N VAL A 168 -2.37 3.81 8.43
CA VAL A 168 -1.02 4.25 8.02
C VAL A 168 0.07 3.38 8.62
N ARG A 169 -0.07 2.97 9.89
CA ARG A 169 0.88 2.05 10.53
C ARG A 169 0.83 0.67 9.89
N ASN A 170 -0.35 0.12 9.59
CA ASN A 170 -0.49 -1.12 8.84
C ASN A 170 0.21 -1.04 7.47
N SER A 171 0.11 0.09 6.77
CA SER A 171 0.82 0.27 5.51
C SER A 171 2.34 0.24 5.69
N ALA A 172 2.88 0.85 6.75
CA ALA A 172 4.31 0.82 7.03
C ALA A 172 4.79 -0.58 7.43
N ASP A 173 4.03 -1.28 8.27
CA ASP A 173 4.34 -2.65 8.70
C ASP A 173 4.35 -3.61 7.50
N ASN A 174 3.36 -3.50 6.60
CA ASN A 174 3.35 -4.27 5.37
C ASN A 174 4.50 -3.87 4.43
N GLN A 175 4.83 -2.58 4.34
CA GLN A 175 5.93 -2.10 3.50
C GLN A 175 7.28 -2.66 3.94
N GLU A 176 7.50 -2.85 5.24
CA GLU A 176 8.69 -3.53 5.77
C GLU A 176 8.78 -4.97 5.25
N LYS A 177 7.68 -5.73 5.36
CA LYS A 177 7.63 -7.09 4.81
C LYS A 177 7.88 -7.11 3.30
N TRP A 178 7.32 -6.17 2.55
CA TRP A 178 7.58 -6.05 1.12
C TRP A 178 9.06 -5.80 0.81
N LEU A 179 9.77 -5.02 1.63
CA LEU A 179 11.22 -4.82 1.50
C LEU A 179 12.00 -6.10 1.83
N GLU A 180 11.57 -6.86 2.83
CA GLU A 180 12.15 -8.18 3.13
C GLU A 180 11.98 -9.15 1.96
N ILE A 181 10.77 -9.28 1.43
CA ILE A 181 10.48 -10.14 0.26
C ILE A 181 11.32 -9.68 -0.94
N ALA A 182 11.41 -8.38 -1.20
CA ALA A 182 12.21 -7.85 -2.28
C ALA A 182 13.70 -8.18 -2.15
N SER A 183 14.23 -8.27 -0.93
CA SER A 183 15.63 -8.59 -0.68
C SER A 183 16.02 -10.02 -1.05
N THR A 184 15.03 -10.92 -1.12
CA THR A 184 15.23 -12.33 -1.50
C THR A 184 14.85 -12.62 -2.96
N GLN A 185 14.25 -11.64 -3.65
CA GLN A 185 13.87 -11.80 -5.06
C GLN A 185 15.09 -11.73 -6.00
N PRO A 186 15.11 -12.54 -7.07
CA PRO A 186 16.16 -12.47 -8.08
C PRO A 186 16.10 -11.14 -8.85
N THR A 187 17.25 -10.72 -9.36
CA THR A 187 17.29 -9.59 -10.32
C THR A 187 16.58 -9.98 -11.60
N LEU A 188 15.55 -9.22 -11.97
CA LEU A 188 14.76 -9.49 -13.15
C LEU A 188 15.49 -9.05 -14.43
N HIS A 189 15.22 -9.77 -15.51
CA HIS A 189 15.68 -9.46 -16.86
C HIS A 189 14.52 -9.58 -17.85
N LEU A 190 14.73 -9.17 -19.10
CA LEU A 190 13.68 -9.13 -20.14
C LEU A 190 13.05 -10.49 -20.47
N LYS A 191 13.67 -11.60 -20.05
CA LYS A 191 13.15 -12.96 -20.23
C LYS A 191 12.53 -13.52 -18.95
N SER A 192 12.53 -12.78 -17.85
CA SER A 192 11.87 -13.20 -16.61
C SER A 192 10.36 -13.35 -16.85
N PRO A 193 9.73 -14.38 -16.27
CA PRO A 193 8.28 -14.56 -16.30
C PRO A 193 7.51 -13.29 -15.92
N LEU A 194 6.36 -13.07 -16.56
CA LEU A 194 5.48 -11.93 -16.26
C LEU A 194 5.08 -11.87 -14.78
N CYS A 195 4.85 -13.04 -14.15
CA CYS A 195 4.51 -13.11 -12.73
C CYS A 195 5.62 -12.59 -11.81
N ASP A 196 6.89 -12.66 -12.21
CA ASP A 196 8.00 -12.08 -11.43
C ASP A 196 7.96 -10.56 -11.48
N TRP A 197 7.71 -9.98 -12.66
CA TRP A 197 7.52 -8.54 -12.84
C TRP A 197 6.29 -8.03 -12.07
N GLU A 198 5.19 -8.79 -12.07
CA GLU A 198 3.99 -8.46 -11.29
C GLU A 198 4.26 -8.43 -9.78
N GLN A 199 5.17 -9.28 -9.28
CA GLN A 199 5.54 -9.36 -7.87
C GLN A 199 6.75 -8.50 -7.49
N SER A 200 7.39 -7.83 -8.45
CA SER A 200 8.53 -6.94 -8.21
C SER A 200 8.12 -5.48 -7.95
N VAL A 201 6.83 -5.17 -7.98
CA VAL A 201 6.37 -3.87 -7.49
C VAL A 201 6.43 -3.93 -5.98
N VAL A 202 7.42 -3.25 -5.38
CA VAL A 202 7.74 -3.28 -3.93
C VAL A 202 7.18 -2.09 -3.17
N LEU A 203 7.17 -0.89 -3.77
CA LEU A 203 6.70 0.35 -3.13
C LEU A 203 5.20 0.60 -3.33
N GLY A 204 4.49 -0.32 -3.97
CA GLY A 204 3.07 -0.18 -4.28
C GLY A 204 2.81 0.92 -5.31
N HIS A 205 1.64 1.53 -5.23
CA HIS A 205 1.21 2.54 -6.21
C HIS A 205 1.98 3.86 -6.01
N PRO A 206 2.63 4.42 -7.04
CA PRO A 206 3.57 5.53 -6.91
C PRO A 206 2.89 6.84 -6.45
N THR A 207 1.64 7.04 -6.85
CA THR A 207 0.88 8.26 -6.55
C THR A 207 -0.25 8.02 -5.56
N HIS A 208 -0.35 6.85 -4.90
CA HIS A 208 -1.37 6.72 -3.86
C HIS A 208 -0.91 7.57 -2.67
N PRO A 209 -1.65 8.65 -2.36
CA PRO A 209 -1.39 9.46 -1.17
C PRO A 209 -1.64 8.62 0.09
N VAL A 210 -1.44 9.21 1.25
CA VAL A 210 -2.34 8.99 2.40
C VAL A 210 -3.41 10.05 2.22
N SER A 211 -4.49 9.75 1.49
CA SER A 211 -5.58 10.75 1.35
C SER A 211 -6.44 10.67 2.59
N CYS A 212 -6.49 11.77 3.35
CA CYS A 212 -7.43 11.88 4.44
C CYS A 212 -8.83 12.07 3.84
N PRO A 213 -9.83 11.26 4.22
CA PRO A 213 -11.16 11.37 3.65
C PRO A 213 -11.74 12.76 3.91
N THR A 214 -11.99 13.52 2.85
CA THR A 214 -12.52 14.89 2.88
C THR A 214 -14.01 14.97 3.17
N THR A 215 -14.70 13.83 3.32
CA THR A 215 -16.12 13.77 3.69
C THR A 215 -16.41 12.57 4.58
N PHE A 216 -16.53 12.79 5.88
CA PHE A 216 -17.21 11.89 6.82
C PHE A 216 -18.73 12.19 6.81
N LEU A 217 -19.34 12.11 5.63
CA LEU A 217 -20.79 12.32 5.49
C LEU A 217 -21.48 10.95 5.50
N ASP A 218 -21.58 10.35 6.70
CA ASP A 218 -22.62 9.39 7.13
C ASP A 218 -22.06 8.37 8.15
N PRO A 219 -22.36 8.52 9.46
CA PRO A 219 -21.95 7.56 10.50
C PRO A 219 -22.64 6.19 10.40
N ASN A 220 -23.68 6.04 9.56
CA ASN A 220 -24.34 4.76 9.29
C ASN A 220 -23.85 4.10 7.99
N CYS A 221 -22.97 4.76 7.23
CA CYS A 221 -22.38 4.16 6.05
C CYS A 221 -21.14 3.36 6.46
N LEU A 222 -21.24 2.03 6.43
CA LEU A 222 -20.11 1.10 6.56
C LEU A 222 -19.02 1.30 5.48
N SER A 223 -19.25 2.19 4.51
CA SER A 223 -18.22 2.70 3.62
C SER A 223 -17.45 3.82 4.31
N VAL A 224 -16.59 3.45 5.27
CA VAL A 224 -15.48 4.30 5.69
C VAL A 224 -14.75 4.68 4.40
N SER A 225 -14.68 5.97 4.07
CA SER A 225 -13.86 6.44 2.96
C SER A 225 -12.42 6.11 3.33
N ALA A 226 -11.99 4.92 2.93
CA ALA A 226 -10.72 4.32 3.28
C ALA A 226 -9.60 5.25 2.85
N VAL A 227 -8.65 5.48 3.76
CA VAL A 227 -7.44 6.20 3.44
C VAL A 227 -6.76 5.38 2.35
N LYS A 228 -6.61 6.00 1.18
CA LYS A 228 -5.86 5.36 0.09
C LYS A 228 -4.44 5.22 0.64
N LEU A 229 -3.88 4.02 0.66
CA LEU A 229 -2.52 3.80 1.16
C LEU A 229 -1.78 2.86 0.22
N HIS A 230 -0.51 3.12 -0.03
CA HIS A 230 0.28 2.36 -1.00
C HIS A 230 0.41 0.86 -0.65
N ARG A 231 0.37 0.48 0.64
CA ARG A 231 0.51 -0.90 1.13
C ARG A 231 -0.43 -1.32 2.24
N ALA A 232 -1.53 -0.61 2.47
CA ALA A 232 -2.54 -1.10 3.41
C ALA A 232 -3.11 -2.45 2.96
N CYS A 233 -3.20 -3.39 3.90
CA CYS A 233 -3.80 -4.70 3.74
C CYS A 233 -4.58 -5.03 5.02
N LEU A 234 -5.89 -4.78 4.99
CA LEU A 234 -6.78 -4.97 6.13
C LEU A 234 -7.84 -6.01 5.79
N ALA A 235 -7.81 -7.15 6.45
CA ALA A 235 -8.86 -8.15 6.34
C ALA A 235 -10.14 -7.66 7.00
N GLN A 236 -11.27 -7.86 6.32
CA GLN A 236 -12.58 -7.49 6.83
C GLN A 236 -13.25 -8.70 7.51
N PRO A 237 -13.99 -8.53 8.61
CA PRO A 237 -14.74 -9.61 9.23
C PRO A 237 -15.62 -10.36 8.21
N PRO A 238 -15.81 -11.68 8.33
CA PRO A 238 -15.35 -12.56 9.42
C PRO A 238 -13.91 -13.10 9.24
N LEU A 239 -13.12 -12.56 8.31
CA LEU A 239 -11.73 -12.98 8.18
C LEU A 239 -10.92 -12.59 9.42
N LYS A 240 -9.92 -13.41 9.73
CA LYS A 240 -8.93 -13.05 10.75
C LYS A 240 -8.13 -11.82 10.25
N PRO A 241 -7.80 -10.87 11.14
CA PRO A 241 -6.88 -9.79 10.82
C PRO A 241 -5.58 -10.33 10.21
N MET A 242 -5.08 -9.62 9.19
CA MET A 242 -3.85 -9.99 8.50
C MET A 242 -2.65 -9.39 9.23
N THR A 243 -1.63 -10.20 9.46
CA THR A 243 -0.30 -9.72 9.88
C THR A 243 0.60 -9.55 8.65
N PRO A 244 1.68 -8.74 8.75
CA PRO A 244 2.63 -8.59 7.65
C PRO A 244 3.24 -9.92 7.18
N ASP A 245 3.53 -10.87 8.09
CA ASP A 245 4.12 -12.16 7.73
C ASP A 245 3.24 -13.03 6.83
N GLU A 246 1.92 -12.83 6.90
CA GLU A 246 0.96 -13.54 6.06
C GLU A 246 0.90 -12.98 4.61
N ILE A 247 1.61 -11.88 4.28
CA ILE A 247 1.66 -11.35 2.90
C ILE A 247 2.20 -12.38 1.92
N SER A 248 3.18 -13.19 2.31
CA SER A 248 3.73 -14.25 1.47
C SER A 248 2.65 -15.28 1.06
N GLU A 249 1.72 -15.59 1.96
CA GLU A 249 0.57 -16.47 1.66
C GLU A 249 -0.39 -15.84 0.66
N LEU A 250 -0.48 -14.51 0.59
CA LEU A 250 -1.27 -13.83 -0.43
C LEU A 250 -0.58 -13.83 -1.80
N LEU A 251 0.75 -13.96 -1.85
CA LEU A 251 1.52 -14.05 -3.10
C LEU A 251 1.54 -15.47 -3.67
N GLU A 252 1.45 -16.48 -2.81
CA GLU A 252 1.34 -17.89 -3.17
C GLU A 252 0.10 -18.53 -2.51
N PRO A 253 -1.11 -18.13 -2.93
CA PRO A 253 -2.32 -18.48 -2.21
C PRO A 253 -2.73 -19.94 -2.38
N GLU A 254 -3.33 -20.49 -1.33
CA GLU A 254 -4.11 -21.72 -1.40
C GLU A 254 -5.49 -21.45 -2.02
N LEU A 255 -5.88 -22.30 -2.97
CA LEU A 255 -7.19 -22.26 -3.59
C LEU A 255 -8.03 -23.42 -3.07
N SER A 256 -9.28 -23.13 -2.73
CA SER A 256 -10.31 -24.11 -2.41
C SER A 256 -11.36 -24.14 -3.51
N PHE A 257 -11.82 -25.34 -3.83
CA PHE A 257 -12.91 -25.58 -4.77
C PHE A 257 -14.14 -26.04 -4.01
N LEU A 258 -15.23 -25.33 -4.23
CA LEU A 258 -16.52 -25.63 -3.62
C LEU A 258 -17.45 -26.25 -4.67
N SER A 259 -18.37 -27.09 -4.25
CA SER A 259 -19.47 -27.59 -5.07
C SER A 259 -20.76 -27.01 -4.50
N LEU A 260 -21.52 -26.29 -5.32
CA LEU A 260 -22.77 -25.60 -4.93
C LEU A 260 -23.93 -26.05 -5.83
N PRO A 261 -25.19 -26.05 -5.33
CA PRO A 261 -26.36 -26.14 -6.20
C PRO A 261 -26.40 -24.99 -7.21
N ARG A 262 -26.78 -25.29 -8.46
CA ARG A 262 -26.92 -24.28 -9.52
C ARG A 262 -27.99 -23.22 -9.19
N SER A 263 -28.96 -23.54 -8.33
CA SER A 263 -29.95 -22.59 -7.82
C SER A 263 -29.34 -21.47 -6.98
N GLU A 264 -28.18 -21.70 -6.35
CA GLU A 264 -27.53 -20.72 -5.44
C GLU A 264 -26.48 -19.86 -6.15
N MET A 265 -26.05 -20.23 -7.36
CA MET A 265 -24.99 -19.54 -8.08
C MET A 265 -25.34 -19.33 -9.56
N LYS A 266 -25.33 -18.07 -9.98
CA LYS A 266 -25.41 -17.71 -11.39
C LYS A 266 -24.03 -17.75 -12.03
N THR A 267 -23.96 -18.36 -13.20
CA THR A 267 -22.76 -18.38 -14.05
C THR A 267 -23.04 -17.66 -15.36
N PHE A 268 -22.02 -17.03 -15.93
CA PHE A 268 -22.13 -16.27 -17.18
C PHE A 268 -21.09 -16.77 -18.18
N GLY A 269 -21.47 -16.85 -19.46
CA GLY A 269 -20.63 -17.43 -20.51
C GLY A 269 -20.41 -18.94 -20.33
N PRO A 270 -19.43 -19.51 -21.04
CA PRO A 270 -19.13 -20.96 -21.01
C PRO A 270 -18.33 -21.36 -19.76
N TYR A 271 -18.79 -20.96 -18.58
CA TYR A 271 -18.06 -21.09 -17.32
C TYR A 271 -17.59 -22.52 -17.02
N THR A 272 -18.52 -23.49 -17.02
CA THR A 272 -18.22 -24.88 -16.66
C THR A 272 -17.26 -25.53 -17.65
N SER A 273 -17.42 -25.28 -18.95
CA SER A 273 -16.54 -25.87 -19.96
C SER A 273 -15.14 -25.23 -19.96
N LEU A 274 -15.03 -23.94 -19.65
CA LEU A 274 -13.73 -23.27 -19.49
C LEU A 274 -12.97 -23.76 -18.25
N LEU A 275 -13.67 -24.00 -17.14
CA LEU A 275 -13.03 -24.40 -15.89
C LEU A 275 -12.66 -25.89 -15.86
N LYS A 276 -13.40 -26.74 -16.58
CA LYS A 276 -13.23 -28.20 -16.55
C LYS A 276 -11.77 -28.69 -16.76
N PRO A 277 -11.02 -28.22 -17.79
CA PRO A 277 -9.64 -28.66 -18.00
C PRO A 277 -8.72 -28.33 -16.81
N LEU A 278 -8.96 -27.19 -16.16
CA LEU A 278 -8.20 -26.80 -14.97
C LEU A 278 -8.49 -27.73 -13.79
N LEU A 279 -9.76 -28.12 -13.57
CA LEU A 279 -10.12 -29.06 -12.51
C LEU A 279 -9.44 -30.41 -12.72
N GLU A 280 -9.42 -30.90 -13.97
CA GLU A 280 -8.75 -32.14 -14.35
C GLU A 280 -7.22 -32.07 -14.11
N GLN A 281 -6.58 -30.98 -14.54
CA GLN A 281 -5.15 -30.73 -14.32
C GLN A 281 -4.78 -30.69 -12.82
N LEU A 282 -5.68 -30.15 -11.99
CA LEU A 282 -5.48 -30.04 -10.54
C LEU A 282 -5.91 -31.29 -9.76
N GLY A 283 -6.43 -32.33 -10.43
CA GLY A 283 -6.96 -33.53 -9.77
C GLY A 283 -8.19 -33.26 -8.90
N ILE A 284 -8.94 -32.19 -9.18
CA ILE A 284 -10.17 -31.85 -8.47
C ILE A 284 -11.34 -32.60 -9.09
N SER A 285 -12.09 -33.31 -8.26
CA SER A 285 -13.27 -34.06 -8.69
C SER A 285 -14.26 -33.18 -9.44
N SER A 286 -14.78 -33.70 -10.55
CA SER A 286 -15.90 -33.08 -11.25
C SER A 286 -17.14 -33.03 -10.34
N PRO A 287 -18.07 -32.08 -10.55
CA PRO A 287 -19.30 -32.02 -9.78
C PRO A 287 -20.07 -33.35 -9.86
N GLU A 288 -20.60 -33.79 -8.71
CA GLU A 288 -21.33 -35.06 -8.55
C GLU A 288 -22.54 -35.19 -9.49
N SER A 289 -23.14 -34.07 -9.87
CA SER A 289 -24.32 -34.00 -10.73
C SER A 289 -24.30 -32.74 -11.61
N PRO A 290 -25.03 -32.73 -12.75
CA PRO A 290 -25.12 -31.55 -13.63
C PRO A 290 -25.81 -30.34 -12.96
N ASP A 291 -26.55 -30.58 -11.89
CA ASP A 291 -27.24 -29.54 -11.10
C ASP A 291 -26.31 -28.82 -10.13
N ARG A 292 -25.02 -29.18 -10.09
CA ARG A 292 -24.01 -28.52 -9.28
C ARG A 292 -22.99 -27.79 -10.13
N VAL A 293 -22.40 -26.76 -9.53
CA VAL A 293 -21.36 -25.93 -10.13
C VAL A 293 -20.18 -25.83 -9.17
N VAL A 294 -18.97 -25.72 -9.74
CA VAL A 294 -17.73 -25.66 -8.97
C VAL A 294 -17.09 -24.29 -9.07
N PRO A 295 -17.26 -23.39 -8.08
CA PRO A 295 -16.45 -22.18 -8.00
C PRO A 295 -15.11 -22.39 -7.27
N PRO A 296 -14.01 -21.80 -7.81
CA PRO A 296 -12.79 -21.60 -7.06
C PRO A 296 -12.93 -20.37 -6.13
N CYS A 297 -12.26 -20.43 -4.98
CA CYS A 297 -12.08 -19.30 -4.08
C CYS A 297 -10.71 -19.41 -3.39
N PHE A 298 -10.23 -18.31 -2.81
CA PHE A 298 -9.11 -18.42 -1.87
C PHE A 298 -9.58 -19.18 -0.64
N THR A 299 -8.79 -20.12 -0.15
CA THR A 299 -9.13 -20.90 1.07
C THR A 299 -9.37 -19.98 2.27
N ARG A 300 -8.66 -18.86 2.35
CA ARG A 300 -8.89 -17.83 3.39
C ARG A 300 -10.30 -17.22 3.33
N GLN A 301 -11.00 -17.26 2.20
CA GLN A 301 -12.37 -16.74 2.07
C GLN A 301 -13.45 -17.70 2.58
N LEU A 302 -13.11 -18.96 2.89
CA LEU A 302 -14.11 -19.94 3.35
C LEU A 302 -14.93 -19.47 4.56
N PRO A 303 -14.37 -18.78 5.59
CA PRO A 303 -15.16 -18.24 6.69
C PRO A 303 -16.22 -17.21 6.27
N SER A 304 -16.01 -16.52 5.14
CA SER A 304 -16.98 -15.57 4.58
C SER A 304 -18.02 -16.26 3.68
N ILE A 305 -17.70 -17.43 3.13
CA ILE A 305 -18.54 -18.13 2.14
C ILE A 305 -19.44 -19.16 2.83
N LEU A 306 -18.87 -20.08 3.60
CA LEU A 306 -19.58 -21.27 4.12
C LEU A 306 -20.82 -20.92 4.98
N PRO A 307 -20.82 -19.88 5.84
CA PRO A 307 -22.03 -19.51 6.59
C PRO A 307 -23.19 -19.03 5.71
N LEU A 308 -22.92 -18.55 4.50
CA LEU A 308 -23.93 -18.01 3.58
C LEU A 308 -24.46 -19.07 2.60
N PHE A 309 -23.73 -20.18 2.43
CA PHE A 309 -24.06 -21.25 1.49
C PHE A 309 -23.98 -22.60 2.23
N PRO A 310 -25.02 -22.97 3.01
CA PRO A 310 -24.98 -24.17 3.85
C PRO A 310 -24.88 -25.47 3.04
N ASP A 311 -25.35 -25.48 1.79
CA ASP A 311 -25.25 -26.62 0.88
C ASP A 311 -23.91 -26.69 0.12
N ALA A 312 -22.99 -25.77 0.40
CA ALA A 312 -21.64 -25.76 -0.15
C ALA A 312 -20.82 -26.93 0.39
N ARG A 313 -20.23 -27.70 -0.53
CA ARG A 313 -19.31 -28.79 -0.19
C ARG A 313 -17.91 -28.42 -0.61
N HIS A 314 -16.95 -28.49 0.30
CA HIS A 314 -15.54 -28.36 -0.06
C HIS A 314 -15.07 -29.66 -0.72
N ILE A 315 -14.74 -29.60 -2.01
CA ILE A 315 -14.40 -30.80 -2.81
C ILE A 315 -12.91 -30.97 -3.05
N GLY A 316 -12.10 -29.97 -2.69
CA GLY A 316 -10.65 -30.07 -2.73
C GLY A 316 -9.97 -28.72 -2.59
N ALA A 317 -8.68 -28.76 -2.23
CA ALA A 317 -7.82 -27.59 -2.12
C ALA A 317 -6.46 -27.87 -2.75
N VAL A 318 -5.81 -26.84 -3.27
CA VAL A 318 -4.49 -26.91 -3.90
C VAL A 318 -3.60 -25.80 -3.38
N ARG A 319 -2.35 -26.15 -3.09
CA ARG A 319 -1.29 -25.24 -2.66
C ARG A 319 -0.20 -25.18 -3.72
N ARG A 320 0.54 -24.07 -3.75
CA ARG A 320 1.73 -23.89 -4.60
C ARG A 320 1.49 -24.23 -6.08
N CYS A 321 0.29 -23.99 -6.57
CA CYS A 321 -0.08 -24.21 -7.97
C CYS A 321 -0.19 -22.90 -8.75
N CYS A 322 -0.18 -21.76 -8.06
CA CYS A 322 -0.39 -20.45 -8.64
C CYS A 322 0.35 -19.38 -7.86
N ARG A 323 0.53 -18.24 -8.52
CA ARG A 323 1.10 -17.02 -7.95
C ARG A 323 0.15 -15.86 -8.18
N ALA A 324 -0.03 -15.04 -7.16
CA ALA A 324 -0.82 -13.83 -7.28
C ALA A 324 -0.07 -12.76 -8.07
N GLN A 325 -0.80 -12.05 -8.93
CA GLN A 325 -0.35 -10.85 -9.63
C GLN A 325 -0.37 -9.64 -8.68
N ILE A 326 0.01 -8.46 -9.17
CA ILE A 326 0.10 -7.22 -8.34
C ILE A 326 -1.19 -6.89 -7.59
N SER A 327 -2.35 -7.27 -8.14
CA SER A 327 -3.66 -7.04 -7.52
C SER A 327 -3.95 -7.95 -6.31
N MET A 328 -3.10 -8.94 -6.06
CA MET A 328 -3.17 -10.01 -5.04
C MET A 328 -4.38 -10.96 -5.16
N ARG A 329 -5.47 -10.52 -5.82
CA ARG A 329 -6.70 -11.29 -6.03
C ARG A 329 -6.81 -11.93 -7.41
N THR A 330 -5.87 -11.63 -8.30
CA THR A 330 -5.77 -12.26 -9.61
C THR A 330 -4.56 -13.17 -9.57
N ILE A 331 -4.73 -14.43 -9.94
CA ILE A 331 -3.67 -15.43 -9.93
C ILE A 331 -3.34 -15.91 -11.33
N SER A 332 -2.09 -16.36 -11.50
CA SER A 332 -1.62 -17.09 -12.67
C SER A 332 -1.13 -18.46 -12.20
N PHE A 333 -1.51 -19.52 -12.90
CA PHE A 333 -1.01 -20.85 -12.59
C PHE A 333 0.46 -20.99 -12.94
N LEU A 334 1.17 -21.84 -12.18
CA LEU A 334 2.54 -22.19 -12.48
C LEU A 334 2.62 -23.01 -13.78
N PRO A 335 3.77 -22.97 -14.49
CA PRO A 335 3.96 -23.72 -15.73
C PRO A 335 3.60 -25.21 -15.61
N ASP A 336 3.89 -25.84 -14.47
CA ASP A 336 3.63 -27.27 -14.21
C ASP A 336 2.13 -27.63 -14.20
N VAL A 337 1.25 -26.67 -13.89
CA VAL A 337 -0.20 -26.85 -14.00
C VAL A 337 -0.63 -26.79 -15.47
N GLY A 338 0.08 -26.05 -16.30
CA GLY A 338 -0.17 -25.95 -17.74
C GLY A 338 -1.50 -25.26 -18.11
N SER A 339 -2.08 -24.47 -17.20
CA SER A 339 -3.31 -23.74 -17.47
C SER A 339 -3.04 -22.33 -18.00
N PRO A 340 -3.60 -21.93 -19.16
CA PRO A 340 -3.49 -20.57 -19.67
C PRO A 340 -4.44 -19.58 -18.99
N LEU A 341 -5.26 -20.05 -18.03
CA LEU A 341 -6.26 -19.23 -17.37
C LEU A 341 -5.64 -18.40 -16.24
N HIS A 342 -6.11 -17.17 -16.13
CA HIS A 342 -5.95 -16.36 -14.93
C HIS A 342 -7.27 -16.35 -14.16
N LEU A 343 -7.23 -16.59 -12.86
CA LEU A 343 -8.42 -16.50 -12.02
C LEU A 343 -8.40 -15.19 -11.25
N LYS A 344 -9.42 -14.37 -11.46
CA LYS A 344 -9.69 -13.19 -10.63
C LYS A 344 -10.76 -13.56 -9.61
N LEU A 345 -10.37 -13.60 -8.35
CA LEU A 345 -11.21 -14.08 -7.24
C LEU A 345 -11.58 -12.93 -6.32
N SER A 346 -12.65 -13.11 -5.55
CA SER A 346 -12.99 -12.17 -4.47
C SER A 346 -12.03 -12.37 -3.31
N LEU A 347 -11.49 -11.27 -2.78
CA LEU A 347 -10.69 -11.23 -1.58
C LEU A 347 -11.26 -10.13 -0.68
N ASN A 348 -11.86 -10.52 0.45
CA ASN A 348 -12.42 -9.60 1.45
C ASN A 348 -11.32 -8.93 2.31
N CYS A 349 -10.31 -8.41 1.64
CA CYS A 349 -9.27 -7.56 2.20
C CYS A 349 -9.34 -6.21 1.49
N GLN A 350 -9.27 -5.13 2.27
CA GLN A 350 -8.95 -3.81 1.76
C GLN A 350 -7.47 -3.80 1.39
N ILE A 351 -7.18 -3.71 0.11
CA ILE A 351 -5.81 -3.56 -0.41
C ILE A 351 -5.74 -2.20 -1.06
N THR A 352 -4.88 -1.34 -0.53
CA THR A 352 -4.83 0.09 -0.86
C THR A 352 -6.14 0.81 -0.54
N SER A 353 -6.81 1.40 -1.54
CA SER A 353 -7.98 2.27 -1.39
C SER A 353 -9.33 1.55 -1.31
N GLY A 354 -9.39 0.22 -1.27
CA GLY A 354 -10.70 -0.44 -1.22
C GLY A 354 -10.68 -1.95 -1.13
N PRO A 355 -11.86 -2.53 -0.81
CA PRO A 355 -12.04 -3.98 -0.73
C PRO A 355 -11.83 -4.61 -2.11
N ARG A 356 -11.13 -5.75 -2.14
CA ARG A 356 -10.87 -6.49 -3.38
C ARG A 356 -11.94 -7.56 -3.66
N THR A 357 -13.21 -7.21 -3.44
CA THR A 357 -14.38 -8.04 -3.78
C THR A 357 -14.79 -7.88 -5.25
N ILE A 358 -15.55 -8.84 -5.78
CA ILE A 358 -16.13 -8.80 -7.13
C ILE A 358 -17.65 -8.73 -6.99
N THR A 359 -18.27 -7.67 -7.53
CA THR A 359 -19.73 -7.53 -7.48
C THR A 359 -20.40 -8.42 -8.52
N PRO A 360 -21.61 -8.96 -8.25
CA PRO A 360 -22.33 -9.80 -9.21
C PRO A 360 -22.55 -9.15 -10.57
N TRP A 361 -22.87 -7.86 -10.60
CA TRP A 361 -23.05 -7.11 -11.84
C TRP A 361 -21.76 -7.03 -12.67
N THR A 362 -20.61 -6.81 -12.03
CA THR A 362 -19.32 -6.79 -12.73
C THR A 362 -19.00 -8.15 -13.35
N ALA A 363 -19.30 -9.25 -12.65
CA ALA A 363 -19.16 -10.60 -13.16
C ALA A 363 -20.09 -10.88 -14.35
N ALA A 364 -21.33 -10.38 -14.30
CA ALA A 364 -22.31 -10.51 -15.38
C ALA A 364 -21.94 -9.71 -16.64
N LEU A 365 -21.40 -8.50 -16.46
CA LEU A 365 -21.04 -7.60 -17.56
C LEU A 365 -19.78 -8.07 -18.32
N SER A 366 -18.84 -8.71 -17.62
CA SER A 366 -17.51 -9.04 -18.16
C SER A 366 -17.54 -9.88 -19.45
N PRO A 367 -18.37 -10.94 -19.59
CA PRO A 367 -18.48 -11.70 -20.84
C PRO A 367 -19.04 -10.88 -22.01
N ALA A 368 -20.02 -10.01 -21.76
CA ALA A 368 -20.60 -9.15 -22.79
C ALA A 368 -19.57 -8.13 -23.30
N LEU A 369 -18.86 -7.46 -22.38
CA LEU A 369 -17.78 -6.54 -22.72
C LEU A 369 -16.65 -7.24 -23.48
N SER A 370 -16.27 -8.45 -23.08
CA SER A 370 -15.24 -9.24 -23.77
C SER A 370 -15.62 -9.54 -25.22
N THR A 371 -16.90 -9.83 -25.48
CA THR A 371 -17.40 -10.06 -26.83
C THR A 371 -17.43 -8.79 -27.65
N ALA A 372 -17.86 -7.66 -27.07
CA ALA A 372 -17.83 -6.36 -27.74
C ALA A 372 -16.40 -5.94 -28.10
N LEU A 373 -15.45 -6.08 -27.17
CA LEU A 373 -14.04 -5.75 -27.41
C LEU A 373 -13.43 -6.61 -28.51
N ARG A 374 -13.75 -7.91 -28.58
CA ARG A 374 -13.29 -8.77 -29.68
C ARG A 374 -13.82 -8.34 -31.05
N ALA A 375 -15.00 -7.73 -31.12
CA ALA A 375 -15.56 -7.23 -32.36
C ALA A 375 -14.97 -5.86 -32.76
N LEU A 376 -14.56 -5.06 -31.78
CA LEU A 376 -14.04 -3.70 -31.98
C LEU A 376 -12.52 -3.66 -32.20
N LEU A 377 -11.78 -4.59 -31.59
CA LEU A 377 -10.34 -4.66 -31.73
C LEU A 377 -9.98 -5.36 -33.06
N PRO A 378 -9.00 -4.83 -33.83
CA PRO A 378 -8.48 -5.54 -34.99
C PRO A 378 -7.94 -6.92 -34.55
N SER A 379 -7.86 -7.86 -35.50
CA SER A 379 -7.66 -9.29 -35.25
C SER A 379 -6.68 -9.61 -34.09
N PRO A 380 -6.95 -10.67 -33.30
CA PRO A 380 -6.24 -11.00 -32.05
C PRO A 380 -4.72 -11.23 -32.18
N ASP A 381 -4.17 -11.19 -33.39
CA ASP A 381 -2.73 -11.30 -33.65
C ASP A 381 -1.99 -9.96 -33.50
N LEU A 382 -2.69 -8.80 -33.46
CA LEU A 382 -2.07 -7.48 -33.29
C LEU A 382 -1.79 -7.10 -31.83
N PHE A 383 -2.40 -7.79 -30.87
CA PHE A 383 -2.16 -7.59 -29.44
C PHE A 383 -1.64 -8.88 -28.78
N GLY A 384 -0.35 -9.13 -28.97
CA GLY A 384 0.46 -9.87 -27.99
C GLY A 384 0.11 -11.34 -27.75
N ARG A 385 0.05 -12.16 -28.81
CA ARG A 385 0.45 -13.57 -28.68
C ARG A 385 1.99 -13.63 -28.69
N SER A 386 2.63 -13.46 -27.54
CA SER A 386 3.95 -14.07 -27.33
C SER A 386 3.74 -15.58 -27.20
N ARG A 387 3.51 -16.26 -28.32
CA ARG A 387 3.78 -17.69 -28.39
C ARG A 387 5.29 -17.83 -28.22
N CYS A 388 5.74 -18.16 -27.03
CA CYS A 388 6.99 -18.90 -26.89
C CYS A 388 6.77 -20.26 -27.56
N GLN A 389 6.96 -20.32 -28.88
CA GLN A 389 7.24 -21.58 -29.55
C GLN A 389 8.63 -21.99 -29.09
N GLY A 390 8.68 -22.90 -28.11
CA GLY A 390 9.86 -23.72 -27.90
C GLY A 390 10.01 -24.61 -29.13
N SER A 391 11.02 -24.33 -29.95
CA SER A 391 11.58 -25.30 -30.88
C SER A 391 12.24 -26.43 -30.08
N ALA A 392 12.05 -27.65 -30.59
CA ALA A 392 12.61 -28.90 -30.10
C ALA A 392 14.12 -28.87 -29.83
#